data_AF-A0A3N2MIZ1-F1
#
_entry.id   AF-A0A3N2MIZ1-F1
#
_cell.length_a   1.000
_cell.length_b   1.000
_cell.length_c   1.000
_cell.angle_alpha   90.00
_cell.angle_beta   90.00
_cell.angle_gamma   90.00
#
_symmetry.space_group_name_H-M   'P 1'
#
loop_
_entity.id
_entity.type
_entity.pdbx_description
1 polymer ?
#
loop_
_entity_poly.entity_id
_entity_poly.type
_entity_poly.pdbx_seq_one_letter_code
_entity_poly.pdbx_strand_id
1 'polypeptide(L)'
;MNKVFLTLVALLMTVMSANAFIDSYTISRDKLPEEAREMLDEHFPKAKVSMIKVDRHLLKKTDYDVRLTNGTKIEFTNKGKWTSVDCGKRSLPADLVPKAISRYVSKNYSDAKIVRICKRNAGYDVGISGNLTLRFNLLGQFKKILNAEEIEEEEEAEAASQDMETASVESIL
;
A
#
# COMPACT_ATOMS: atom_id res chain seq x y z
N MET A 1 3.50 55.94 -7.93
CA MET A 1 3.08 54.52 -7.88
C MET A 1 1.86 54.44 -6.97
N ASN A 2 0.70 54.14 -7.56
CA ASN A 2 -0.60 54.38 -6.93
C ASN A 2 -0.93 53.25 -5.96
N LYS A 3 -1.17 53.58 -4.69
CA LYS A 3 -1.45 52.63 -3.60
C LYS A 3 -2.63 51.69 -3.89
N VAL A 4 -3.51 52.08 -4.81
CA VAL A 4 -4.67 51.31 -5.31
C VAL A 4 -4.24 50.09 -6.14
N PHE A 5 -3.10 50.16 -6.83
CA PHE A 5 -2.57 49.03 -7.60
C PHE A 5 -2.01 47.93 -6.69
N LEU A 6 -1.41 48.32 -5.55
CA LEU A 6 -0.89 47.37 -4.55
C LEU A 6 -2.02 46.63 -3.82
N THR A 7 -3.17 47.27 -3.61
CA THR A 7 -4.35 46.66 -2.98
C THR A 7 -5.10 45.70 -3.90
N LEU A 8 -5.09 45.91 -5.23
CA LEU A 8 -5.76 45.04 -6.19
C LEU A 8 -5.02 43.70 -6.40
N VAL A 9 -3.68 43.72 -6.31
CA VAL A 9 -2.85 42.51 -6.39
C VAL A 9 -2.94 41.67 -5.11
N ALA A 10 -3.12 42.31 -3.94
CA ALA A 10 -3.30 41.60 -2.66
C ALA A 10 -4.68 40.91 -2.54
N LEU A 11 -5.71 41.42 -3.22
CA LEU A 11 -7.05 40.80 -3.24
C LEU A 11 -7.14 39.60 -4.21
N LEU A 12 -6.21 39.48 -5.17
CA LEU A 12 -6.17 38.36 -6.11
C LEU A 12 -5.50 37.10 -5.55
N MET A 13 -4.85 37.18 -4.38
CA MET A 13 -4.17 36.04 -3.74
C MET A 13 -5.03 35.27 -2.71
N THR A 14 -6.28 35.67 -2.46
CA THR A 14 -7.14 35.02 -1.43
C THR A 14 -7.98 33.86 -1.95
N VAL A 15 -7.87 33.50 -3.23
CA VAL A 15 -8.46 32.27 -3.80
C VAL A 15 -7.39 31.26 -4.19
N MET A 16 -6.44 31.00 -3.30
CA MET A 16 -5.83 29.67 -3.24
C MET A 16 -6.78 28.82 -2.37
N SER A 17 -7.91 28.41 -2.96
CA SER A 17 -8.74 27.39 -2.34
C SER A 17 -7.84 26.20 -2.05
N ALA A 18 -7.66 25.88 -0.77
CA ALA A 18 -7.01 24.67 -0.34
C ALA A 18 -7.70 23.50 -1.05
N ASN A 19 -7.09 23.01 -2.13
CA ASN A 19 -7.33 21.65 -2.60
C ASN A 19 -6.66 20.75 -1.56
N ALA A 20 -7.25 20.69 -0.37
CA ALA A 20 -6.94 19.65 0.58
C ALA A 20 -7.33 18.36 -0.12
N PHE A 21 -6.32 17.60 -0.52
CA PHE A 21 -6.45 16.25 -1.04
C PHE A 21 -6.98 15.36 0.08
N ILE A 22 -8.30 15.39 0.23
CA ILE A 22 -9.00 14.64 1.27
C ILE A 22 -9.03 13.18 0.83
N ASP A 23 -8.42 12.33 1.65
CA ASP A 23 -8.62 10.89 1.61
C ASP A 23 -10.11 10.59 1.56
N SER A 24 -10.55 9.90 0.51
CA SER A 24 -11.95 9.53 0.37
C SER A 24 -12.15 8.09 0.80
N TYR A 25 -13.20 7.86 1.60
CA TYR A 25 -13.57 6.53 2.08
C TYR A 25 -14.85 6.08 1.37
N THR A 26 -14.85 4.84 0.90
CA THR A 26 -16.02 4.24 0.25
C THR A 26 -16.11 2.76 0.58
N ILE A 27 -17.27 2.16 0.34
CA ILE A 27 -17.47 0.70 0.38
C ILE A 27 -17.68 0.11 -1.02
N SER A 28 -17.68 0.98 -2.03
CA SER A 28 -18.15 0.68 -3.37
C SER A 28 -17.03 0.07 -4.20
N ARG A 29 -17.17 -1.21 -4.57
CA ARG A 29 -16.15 -1.98 -5.32
C ARG A 29 -15.90 -1.42 -6.72
N ASP A 30 -16.86 -0.72 -7.31
CA ASP A 30 -16.73 -0.01 -8.59
C ASP A 30 -15.67 1.11 -8.58
N LYS A 31 -15.24 1.55 -7.39
CA LYS A 31 -14.14 2.52 -7.26
C LYS A 31 -12.76 1.89 -7.35
N LEU A 32 -12.66 0.56 -7.33
CA LEU A 32 -11.41 -0.15 -7.53
C LEU A 32 -11.15 -0.40 -9.02
N PRO A 33 -9.89 -0.35 -9.47
CA PRO A 33 -9.51 -0.80 -10.80
C PRO A 33 -9.90 -2.25 -11.05
N GLU A 34 -10.09 -2.62 -12.31
CA GLU A 34 -10.53 -3.96 -12.71
C GLU A 34 -9.65 -5.07 -12.14
N GLU A 35 -8.33 -4.96 -12.27
CA GLU A 35 -7.35 -5.94 -11.76
C GLU A 35 -7.47 -6.14 -10.23
N ALA A 36 -7.79 -5.08 -9.47
CA ALA A 36 -8.01 -5.20 -8.02
C ALA A 36 -9.33 -5.92 -7.70
N ARG A 37 -10.38 -5.70 -8.49
CA ARG A 37 -11.67 -6.40 -8.30
C ARG A 37 -11.53 -7.89 -8.60
N GLU A 38 -10.82 -8.24 -9.68
CA GLU A 38 -10.52 -9.62 -10.05
C GLU A 38 -9.73 -10.34 -8.95
N MET A 39 -8.67 -9.70 -8.43
CA MET A 39 -7.88 -10.25 -7.32
C MET A 39 -8.75 -10.56 -6.09
N LEU A 40 -9.66 -9.65 -5.73
CA LEU A 40 -10.59 -9.86 -4.62
C LEU A 40 -11.56 -11.01 -4.87
N ASP A 41 -12.07 -11.16 -6.10
CA ASP A 41 -12.98 -12.24 -6.46
C ASP A 41 -12.28 -13.59 -6.53
N GLU A 42 -11.04 -13.63 -7.03
CA GLU A 42 -10.24 -14.85 -7.14
C GLU A 42 -9.77 -15.36 -5.76
N HIS A 43 -9.18 -14.48 -4.94
CA HIS A 43 -8.52 -14.90 -3.70
C HIS A 43 -9.38 -14.72 -2.44
N PHE A 44 -10.41 -13.86 -2.49
CA PHE A 44 -11.27 -13.55 -1.36
C PHE A 44 -12.79 -13.58 -1.68
N PRO A 45 -13.31 -14.59 -2.41
CA PRO A 45 -14.68 -14.60 -2.95
C PRO A 45 -15.79 -14.51 -1.89
N LYS A 46 -15.51 -14.95 -0.65
CA LYS A 46 -16.49 -14.96 0.46
C LYS A 46 -16.41 -13.72 1.34
N ALA A 47 -15.40 -12.89 1.16
CA ALA A 47 -15.16 -11.73 2.00
C ALA A 47 -15.84 -10.50 1.38
N LYS A 48 -16.53 -9.71 2.21
CA LYS A 48 -17.15 -8.46 1.78
C LYS A 48 -16.20 -7.30 2.02
N VAL A 49 -16.25 -6.28 1.17
CA VAL A 49 -15.53 -5.03 1.41
C VAL A 49 -16.19 -4.31 2.58
N SER A 50 -15.40 -3.98 3.60
CA SER A 50 -15.82 -3.18 4.75
C SER A 50 -15.48 -1.70 4.54
N MET A 51 -14.35 -1.41 3.91
CA MET A 51 -13.88 -0.05 3.67
C MET A 51 -12.83 -0.06 2.55
N ILE A 52 -12.84 0.98 1.75
CA ILE A 52 -11.81 1.32 0.77
C ILE A 52 -11.41 2.75 1.09
N LYS A 53 -10.17 2.96 1.53
CA LYS A 53 -9.55 4.28 1.55
C LYS A 53 -8.91 4.48 0.18
N VAL A 54 -9.31 5.55 -0.51
CA VAL A 54 -8.68 6.00 -1.75
C VAL A 54 -7.79 7.18 -1.39
N ASP A 55 -6.49 6.93 -1.36
CA ASP A 55 -5.49 7.97 -1.10
C ASP A 55 -5.24 8.74 -2.39
N ARG A 56 -5.65 10.02 -2.40
CA ARG A 56 -5.56 10.90 -3.56
C ARG A 56 -4.61 12.05 -3.29
N HIS A 57 -3.48 11.81 -2.64
CA HIS A 57 -2.43 12.81 -2.62
C HIS A 57 -2.00 13.14 -4.06
N LEU A 58 -2.07 14.41 -4.47
CA LEU A 58 -2.28 14.81 -5.87
C LEU A 58 -1.16 14.48 -6.87
N LEU A 59 -0.09 13.82 -6.43
CA LEU A 59 0.98 13.33 -7.31
C LEU A 59 1.51 11.97 -6.86
N LYS A 60 1.08 11.46 -5.71
CA LYS A 60 1.41 10.11 -5.24
C LYS A 60 0.74 9.10 -6.19
N LYS A 61 1.34 7.92 -6.30
CA LYS A 61 0.63 6.79 -6.91
C LYS A 61 -0.65 6.59 -6.10
N THR A 62 -1.81 6.75 -6.74
CA THR A 62 -3.11 6.57 -6.09
C THR A 62 -3.19 5.17 -5.52
N ASP A 63 -3.08 5.02 -4.21
CA ASP A 63 -3.11 3.70 -3.61
C ASP A 63 -4.48 3.46 -2.95
N TYR A 64 -4.94 2.22 -3.07
CA TYR A 64 -6.21 1.76 -2.54
C TYR A 64 -5.94 0.86 -1.35
N ASP A 65 -6.41 1.31 -0.19
CA ASP A 65 -6.35 0.57 1.06
C ASP A 65 -7.71 -0.10 1.31
N VAL A 66 -7.81 -1.38 0.97
CA VAL A 66 -9.04 -2.16 1.06
C VAL A 66 -9.04 -2.98 2.35
N ARG A 67 -10.04 -2.78 3.19
CA ARG A 67 -10.32 -3.62 4.36
C ARG A 67 -11.55 -4.46 4.10
N LEU A 68 -11.42 -5.76 4.31
CA LEU A 68 -12.50 -6.72 4.21
C LEU A 68 -13.15 -6.96 5.58
N THR A 69 -14.41 -7.39 5.60
CA THR A 69 -15.17 -7.63 6.84
C THR A 69 -14.59 -8.75 7.70
N ASN A 70 -13.79 -9.63 7.09
CA ASN A 70 -13.09 -10.69 7.80
C ASN A 70 -11.85 -10.14 8.55
N GLY A 71 -11.41 -8.91 8.30
CA GLY A 71 -10.22 -8.29 8.87
C GLY A 71 -8.99 -8.31 7.97
N THR A 72 -9.09 -8.85 6.75
CA THR A 72 -7.99 -8.78 5.77
C THR A 72 -7.82 -7.35 5.27
N LYS A 73 -6.58 -6.84 5.26
CA LYS A 73 -6.18 -5.60 4.61
C LYS A 73 -5.44 -5.94 3.30
N ILE A 74 -5.82 -5.30 2.21
CA ILE A 74 -5.10 -5.37 0.93
C ILE A 74 -4.80 -3.96 0.46
N GLU A 75 -3.56 -3.74 0.04
CA GLU A 75 -3.11 -2.48 -0.54
C GLU A 75 -2.87 -2.70 -2.03
N PHE A 76 -3.41 -1.80 -2.86
CA PHE A 76 -3.26 -1.84 -4.31
C PHE A 76 -2.67 -0.52 -4.82
N THR A 77 -1.82 -0.64 -5.84
CA THR A 77 -1.43 0.50 -6.67
C THR A 77 -2.61 1.12 -7.41
N ASN A 78 -2.39 2.28 -8.03
CA ASN A 78 -3.38 2.96 -8.87
C ASN A 78 -3.91 2.12 -10.04
N LYS A 79 -3.11 1.15 -10.52
CA LYS A 79 -3.48 0.21 -11.58
C LYS A 79 -4.28 -1.00 -11.08
N GLY A 80 -4.41 -1.17 -9.76
CA GLY A 80 -5.08 -2.31 -9.15
C GLY A 80 -4.16 -3.50 -8.86
N LYS A 81 -2.84 -3.33 -9.04
CA LYS A 81 -1.87 -4.36 -8.64
C LYS A 81 -1.68 -4.35 -7.15
N TRP A 82 -1.86 -5.50 -6.50
CA TRP A 82 -1.63 -5.60 -5.06
C TRP A 82 -0.14 -5.48 -4.72
N THR A 83 0.13 -4.72 -3.66
CA THR A 83 1.46 -4.51 -3.08
C THR A 83 1.58 -5.21 -1.74
N SER A 84 0.52 -5.21 -0.93
CA SER A 84 0.49 -5.82 0.40
C SER A 84 -0.82 -6.56 0.63
N VAL A 85 -0.74 -7.75 1.24
CA VAL A 85 -1.90 -8.53 1.68
C VAL A 85 -1.65 -9.00 3.10
N ASP A 86 -2.47 -8.55 4.05
CA ASP A 86 -2.41 -8.90 5.46
C ASP A 86 -3.73 -9.53 5.89
N CYS A 87 -3.69 -10.81 6.25
CA CYS A 87 -4.84 -11.60 6.70
C CYS A 87 -4.98 -11.64 8.23
N GLY A 88 -4.19 -10.83 8.95
CA GLY A 88 -4.14 -10.74 10.40
C GLY A 88 -3.75 -12.07 11.04
N LYS A 89 -4.75 -12.79 11.55
CA LYS A 89 -4.55 -14.11 12.18
C LYS A 89 -4.81 -15.29 11.24
N ARG A 90 -5.36 -15.04 10.05
CA ARG A 90 -5.66 -16.10 9.07
C ARG A 90 -4.49 -16.34 8.13
N SER A 91 -4.46 -17.53 7.57
CA SER A 91 -3.49 -17.86 6.53
C SER A 91 -3.80 -17.09 5.25
N LEU A 92 -2.76 -16.65 4.56
CA LEU A 92 -2.86 -16.16 3.20
C LEU A 92 -3.31 -17.26 2.24
N PRO A 93 -4.05 -16.92 1.18
CA PRO A 93 -4.21 -17.77 0.00
C PRO A 93 -2.86 -18.23 -0.52
N ALA A 94 -2.69 -19.53 -0.73
CA ALA A 94 -1.40 -20.12 -1.08
C ALA A 94 -0.84 -19.60 -2.42
N ASP A 95 -1.72 -19.25 -3.36
CA ASP A 95 -1.35 -18.78 -4.69
C ASP A 95 -0.70 -17.39 -4.70
N LEU A 96 -0.93 -16.60 -3.65
CA LEU A 96 -0.28 -15.28 -3.48
C LEU A 96 1.19 -15.40 -3.04
N VAL A 97 1.61 -16.57 -2.54
CA VAL A 97 2.94 -16.75 -1.96
C VAL A 97 3.84 -17.51 -2.93
N PRO A 98 5.01 -16.96 -3.32
CA PRO A 98 5.99 -17.67 -4.12
C PRO A 98 6.39 -19.02 -3.50
N LYS A 99 6.40 -20.09 -4.32
CA LYS A 99 6.66 -21.46 -3.85
C LYS A 99 7.95 -21.63 -3.05
N ALA A 100 9.01 -20.89 -3.41
CA ALA A 100 10.29 -20.91 -2.70
C ALA A 100 10.15 -20.41 -1.25
N ILE A 101 9.36 -19.35 -1.04
CA ILE A 101 9.08 -18.77 0.27
C ILE A 101 8.24 -19.75 1.10
N SER A 102 7.15 -20.29 0.55
CA SER A 102 6.30 -21.27 1.25
C SER A 102 7.09 -22.50 1.70
N ARG A 103 8.03 -22.97 0.87
CA ARG A 103 8.93 -24.07 1.22
C ARG A 103 9.90 -23.70 2.33
N TYR A 104 10.47 -22.49 2.29
CA TYR A 104 11.35 -22.03 3.35
C TYR A 104 10.61 -21.94 4.69
N VAL A 105 9.42 -21.34 4.71
CA VAL A 105 8.64 -21.19 5.95
C VAL A 105 8.25 -22.55 6.52
N SER A 106 7.67 -23.44 5.72
CA SER A 106 7.30 -24.79 6.19
C SER A 106 8.48 -25.62 6.70
N LYS A 107 9.67 -25.45 6.11
CA LYS A 107 10.88 -26.17 6.55
C LYS A 107 11.46 -25.64 7.87
N ASN A 108 11.47 -24.32 8.07
CA ASN A 108 12.15 -23.69 9.21
C ASN A 108 11.20 -23.31 10.35
N TYR A 109 9.90 -23.20 10.07
CA TYR A 109 8.83 -22.78 10.98
C TYR A 109 7.60 -23.68 10.76
N SER A 110 7.72 -24.96 11.10
CA SER A 110 6.73 -26.01 10.77
C SER A 110 5.31 -25.71 11.24
N ASP A 111 5.16 -25.03 12.39
CA ASP A 111 3.85 -24.70 12.97
C ASP A 111 3.36 -23.30 12.58
N ALA A 112 4.17 -22.54 11.84
CA ALA A 112 3.84 -21.18 11.47
C ALA A 112 3.04 -21.10 10.18
N LYS A 113 2.06 -20.21 10.17
CA LYS A 113 1.26 -19.86 8.99
C LYS A 113 1.79 -18.56 8.41
N ILE A 114 1.79 -18.44 7.08
CA ILE A 114 2.07 -17.17 6.41
C ILE A 114 0.78 -16.33 6.48
N VAL A 115 0.84 -15.18 7.13
CA VAL A 115 -0.33 -14.32 7.41
C VAL A 115 -0.28 -12.98 6.69
N ARG A 116 0.93 -12.51 6.33
CA ARG A 116 1.14 -11.27 5.57
C ARG A 116 2.20 -11.46 4.50
N ILE A 117 2.02 -10.80 3.36
CA ILE A 117 3.03 -10.68 2.31
C ILE A 117 3.01 -9.27 1.73
N CYS A 118 4.18 -8.63 1.65
CA CYS A 118 4.39 -7.34 1.02
C CYS A 118 5.43 -7.49 -0.09
N LYS A 119 5.12 -6.97 -1.27
CA LYS A 119 6.06 -6.83 -2.37
C LYS A 119 6.91 -5.58 -2.13
N ARG A 120 8.21 -5.73 -2.29
CA ARG A 120 9.18 -4.64 -2.26
C ARG A 120 9.91 -4.59 -3.61
N ASN A 121 10.55 -3.47 -3.92
CA ASN A 121 11.37 -3.35 -5.12
C ASN A 121 12.46 -4.43 -5.24
N ALA A 122 13.02 -4.86 -4.09
CA ALA A 122 14.11 -5.84 -4.02
C ALA A 122 13.67 -7.26 -3.59
N GLY A 123 12.38 -7.52 -3.43
CA GLY A 123 11.90 -8.83 -2.97
C GLY A 123 10.57 -8.81 -2.23
N TYR A 124 10.52 -9.52 -1.10
CA TYR A 124 9.28 -9.74 -0.35
C TYR A 124 9.54 -9.67 1.16
N ASP A 125 8.61 -9.04 1.88
CA ASP A 125 8.52 -9.14 3.32
C ASP A 125 7.33 -10.03 3.67
N VAL A 126 7.55 -11.05 4.48
CA VAL A 126 6.58 -12.11 4.76
C VAL A 126 6.38 -12.21 6.26
N GLY A 127 5.18 -11.85 6.72
CA GLY A 127 4.77 -12.03 8.10
C GLY A 127 4.27 -13.45 8.33
N ILE A 128 4.77 -14.09 9.38
CA ILE A 128 4.30 -15.41 9.83
C ILE A 128 3.58 -15.28 11.18
N SER A 129 2.72 -16.25 11.49
CA SER A 129 2.05 -16.34 12.78
C SER A 129 3.08 -16.38 13.91
N GLY A 130 2.93 -15.52 14.91
CA GLY A 130 3.96 -15.30 15.94
C GLY A 130 4.66 -13.95 15.84
N ASN A 131 4.14 -13.03 15.01
CA ASN A 131 4.60 -11.64 14.86
C ASN A 131 6.05 -11.52 14.37
N LEU A 132 6.52 -12.52 13.60
CA LEU A 132 7.84 -12.48 12.97
C LEU A 132 7.69 -12.11 11.50
N THR A 133 8.54 -11.20 11.03
CA THR A 133 8.60 -10.81 9.62
C THR A 133 9.93 -11.25 9.01
N LEU A 134 9.86 -11.93 7.88
CA LEU A 134 11.01 -12.50 7.17
C LEU A 134 11.18 -11.79 5.83
N ARG A 135 12.39 -11.34 5.53
CA ARG A 135 12.73 -10.75 4.24
C ARG A 135 13.31 -11.78 3.28
N PHE A 136 12.86 -11.73 2.04
CA PHE A 136 13.32 -12.54 0.92
C PHE A 136 13.71 -11.65 -0.26
N ASN A 137 14.63 -12.12 -1.10
CA ASN A 137 14.87 -11.48 -2.40
C ASN A 137 13.82 -11.90 -3.45
N LEU A 138 13.93 -11.34 -4.66
CA LEU A 138 13.05 -11.67 -5.80
C LEU A 138 13.02 -13.15 -6.18
N LEU A 139 14.08 -13.92 -5.89
CA LEU A 139 14.16 -15.36 -6.12
C LEU A 139 13.55 -16.19 -4.97
N GLY A 140 13.02 -15.55 -3.93
CA GLY A 140 12.47 -16.22 -2.75
C GLY A 140 13.52 -16.82 -1.82
N GLN A 141 14.77 -16.34 -1.88
CA GLN A 141 15.82 -16.73 -0.95
C GLN A 141 15.76 -15.85 0.30
N PHE A 142 15.77 -16.48 1.47
CA PHE A 142 15.78 -15.78 2.75
C PHE A 142 17.00 -14.86 2.88
N LYS A 143 16.77 -13.67 3.45
CA LYS A 143 17.81 -12.66 3.68
C LYS A 143 18.00 -12.40 5.17
N LYS A 144 16.96 -11.91 5.84
CA LYS A 144 17.01 -11.57 7.27
C LYS A 144 15.63 -11.62 7.90
N ILE A 145 15.60 -11.66 9.23
CA ILE A 145 14.42 -11.32 10.03
C ILE A 145 14.38 -9.81 10.16
N LEU A 146 13.19 -9.21 10.09
CA LEU A 146 12.99 -7.79 10.34
C LEU A 146 12.45 -7.58 11.76
N ASN A 147 12.95 -6.56 12.44
CA ASN A 147 12.33 -6.04 13.66
C ASN A 147 11.33 -4.94 13.32
N ALA A 148 10.54 -4.47 14.31
CA ALA A 148 9.52 -3.46 14.09
C ALA A 148 10.11 -2.13 13.60
N GLU A 149 11.24 -1.70 14.20
CA GLU A 149 11.93 -0.45 13.86
C GLU A 149 12.37 -0.43 12.38
N GLU A 150 13.01 -1.50 11.88
CA GLU A 150 13.42 -1.59 10.47
C GLU A 150 12.22 -1.56 9.51
N ILE A 151 11.06 -2.10 9.91
CA ILE A 151 9.85 -2.07 9.07
C ILE A 151 9.31 -0.66 9.00
N GLU A 152 9.22 0.04 10.13
CA GLU A 152 8.72 1.41 10.22
C GLU A 152 9.63 2.38 9.45
N GLU A 153 10.95 2.28 9.64
CA GLU A 153 11.94 3.10 8.93
C GLU A 153 11.85 2.90 7.40
N GLU A 154 11.68 1.66 6.95
CA GLU A 154 11.59 1.37 5.51
C GLU A 154 10.25 1.76 4.90
N GLU A 155 9.14 1.63 5.64
CA GLU A 155 7.82 2.14 5.19
C GLU A 155 7.82 3.67 5.12
N GLU A 156 8.43 4.36 6.07
CA GLU A 156 8.58 5.82 6.06
C GLU A 156 9.54 6.29 4.95
N ALA A 157 10.67 5.60 4.76
CA ALA A 157 11.61 5.90 3.67
C ALA A 157 10.98 5.65 2.29
N GLU A 158 10.19 4.58 2.14
CA GLU A 158 9.47 4.30 0.89
C GLU A 158 8.43 5.39 0.63
N ALA A 159 7.68 5.83 1.64
CA ALA A 159 6.75 6.97 1.53
C ALA A 159 7.47 8.29 1.17
N ALA A 160 8.60 8.60 1.81
CA ALA A 160 9.37 9.82 1.55
C ALA A 160 10.05 9.83 0.18
N SER A 161 10.56 8.68 -0.28
CA SER A 161 11.17 8.56 -1.62
C SER A 161 10.16 8.80 -2.74
N GLN A 162 8.93 8.32 -2.56
CA GLN A 162 7.83 8.57 -3.49
C GLN A 162 7.46 10.06 -3.52
N ASP A 163 7.46 10.74 -2.37
CA ASP A 163 7.22 12.19 -2.31
C ASP A 163 8.29 12.99 -3.08
N MET A 164 9.57 12.65 -2.94
CA MET A 164 10.65 13.35 -3.64
C MET A 164 10.69 13.09 -5.16
N GLU A 165 10.36 11.88 -5.60
CA GLU A 165 10.23 11.55 -7.03
C GLU A 165 9.11 12.38 -7.67
N THR A 166 7.97 12.53 -6.98
CA THR A 166 6.83 13.30 -7.49
C THR A 166 7.10 14.81 -7.60
N ALA A 167 7.82 15.39 -6.62
CA ALA A 167 8.23 16.79 -6.66
C ALA A 167 9.18 17.10 -7.83
N SER A 168 9.99 16.12 -8.26
CA SER A 168 10.89 16.29 -9.41
C SER A 168 10.13 16.31 -10.74
N VAL A 169 9.05 15.53 -10.87
CA VAL A 169 8.22 15.49 -12.08
C VAL A 169 7.42 16.79 -12.27
N GLU A 170 6.94 17.42 -11.18
CA GLU A 170 6.26 18.72 -11.25
C GLU A 170 7.18 19.87 -11.66
N SER A 171 8.48 19.82 -11.37
CA SER A 171 9.41 20.88 -11.74
C SER A 171 9.74 20.94 -13.24
N ILE A 172 9.30 19.94 -14.01
CA ILE A 172 9.57 19.77 -15.45
C ILE A 172 8.33 20.04 -16.31
N LEU A 173 7.14 20.20 -15.71
CA LEU A 173 5.87 20.56 -16.37
C LEU A 173 5.52 22.03 -16.16
#